data_AF-A0A6G0SBC3-F1
#
_entry.id   AF-A0A6G0SBC3-F1
#
_cell.length_a   1.000
_cell.length_b   1.000
_cell.length_c   1.000
_cell.angle_alpha   90.00
_cell.angle_beta   90.00
_cell.angle_gamma   90.00
#
_symmetry.space_group_name_H-M   'P 1'
#
loop_
_entity.id
_entity.type
_entity.pdbx_description
1 polymer ?
#
loop_
_entity_poly.entity_id
_entity_poly.type
_entity_poly.pdbx_seq_one_letter_code
_entity_poly.pdbx_strand_id
1 'polypeptide(L)'
;MGQLLVTQQIISVATAKHIFQGELNLAKIKSTAVAAAPPFLPGDVQPARFGVRQDPSSFVVGVPANYLDRLSERFMRNGNGGLEALTFVEAISDEDIQDLSEMTGSRLSIRPELLLPRSADTSTTVVEFRDLLDSLGARRELASLLQHYPVEGLARKVFKLSSLLKRTLEQLREAKRQLRSNGSRDGAELLEKLTEISNMKTGFALLSQHWKEAFITSKRQRDQEITDHARDFKRAA
;
A
#
# COMPACT_ATOMS: atom_id res chain seq x y z
N MET A 1 10.06 28.83 9.34
CA MET A 1 8.79 28.50 8.66
C MET A 1 9.10 27.74 7.37
N GLY A 2 9.28 26.42 7.46
CA GLY A 2 9.61 25.56 6.32
C GLY A 2 8.52 24.52 6.12
N GLN A 3 7.49 24.87 5.35
CA GLN A 3 6.48 23.93 4.88
C GLN A 3 7.09 23.07 3.77
N LEU A 4 7.38 21.80 4.05
CA LEU A 4 7.38 20.78 3.01
C LEU A 4 6.06 20.03 3.16
N LEU A 5 4.99 20.60 2.58
CA LEU A 5 3.73 19.88 2.43
C LEU A 5 4.05 18.60 1.67
N VAL A 6 3.79 17.46 2.31
CA VAL A 6 3.67 16.16 1.67
C VAL A 6 2.60 16.30 0.59
N THR A 7 3.02 16.61 -0.64
CA THR A 7 2.12 16.69 -1.79
C THR A 7 1.69 15.27 -2.10
N GLN A 8 0.55 14.88 -1.52
CA GLN A 8 -0.23 13.77 -2.02
C GLN A 8 -0.42 14.07 -3.52
N GLN A 9 0.17 13.27 -4.42
CA GLN A 9 0.04 13.50 -5.85
C GLN A 9 -1.41 13.17 -6.23
N ILE A 10 -2.23 14.22 -6.28
CA ILE A 10 -3.59 14.16 -6.73
C ILE A 10 -3.56 14.05 -8.25
N ILE A 11 -4.14 12.99 -8.80
CA ILE A 11 -4.31 12.91 -10.25
C ILE A 11 -5.48 13.82 -10.62
N SER A 12 -5.15 15.02 -11.11
CA SER A 12 -6.14 15.93 -11.67
C SER A 12 -6.76 15.34 -12.93
N VAL A 13 -7.97 15.78 -13.30
CA VAL A 13 -8.62 15.36 -14.55
C VAL A 13 -7.76 15.70 -15.78
N ALA A 14 -7.06 16.83 -15.78
CA ALA A 14 -6.16 17.22 -16.88
C ALA A 14 -4.96 16.27 -16.98
N THR A 15 -4.31 15.98 -15.85
CA THR A 15 -3.16 15.05 -15.78
C THR A 15 -3.58 13.64 -16.18
N ALA A 16 -4.74 13.17 -15.72
CA ALA A 16 -5.31 11.89 -16.11
C ALA A 16 -5.53 11.80 -17.63
N LYS A 17 -6.10 12.83 -18.27
CA LYS A 17 -6.28 12.84 -19.73
C LYS A 17 -4.97 12.64 -20.48
N HIS A 18 -3.89 13.30 -20.03
CA HIS A 18 -2.57 13.12 -20.63
C HIS A 18 -1.98 11.72 -20.41
N ILE A 19 -2.09 11.17 -19.19
CA ILE A 19 -1.56 9.84 -18.87
C ILE A 19 -2.34 8.74 -19.61
N PHE A 20 -3.65 8.89 -19.71
CA PHE A 20 -4.55 7.87 -20.25
C PHE A 20 -4.99 8.12 -21.68
N GLN A 21 -4.39 9.07 -22.42
CA GLN A 21 -4.87 9.47 -23.75
C GLN A 21 -5.01 8.26 -24.72
N GLY A 22 -4.08 7.31 -24.69
CA GLY A 22 -4.15 6.09 -25.50
C GLY A 22 -5.33 5.17 -25.13
N GLU A 23 -5.55 4.96 -23.83
CA GLU A 23 -6.67 4.16 -23.30
C GLU A 23 -8.02 4.88 -23.47
N LEU A 24 -8.04 6.20 -23.34
CA LEU A 24 -9.21 7.05 -23.59
C LEU A 24 -9.58 7.03 -25.06
N ASN A 25 -8.60 7.04 -25.97
CA ASN A 25 -8.84 6.89 -27.40
C ASN A 25 -9.40 5.49 -27.72
N LEU A 26 -8.85 4.43 -27.10
CA LEU A 26 -9.33 3.06 -27.26
C LEU A 26 -10.74 2.86 -26.67
N ALA A 27 -11.01 3.46 -25.52
CA ALA A 27 -12.32 3.49 -24.88
C ALA A 27 -13.32 4.34 -25.68
N LYS A 28 -12.89 5.43 -26.32
CA LYS A 28 -13.73 6.25 -27.21
C LYS A 28 -14.09 5.46 -28.47
N ILE A 29 -13.14 4.74 -29.06
CA ILE A 29 -13.38 3.83 -30.19
C ILE A 29 -14.39 2.74 -29.81
N LYS A 30 -14.25 2.12 -28.62
CA LYS A 30 -15.22 1.16 -28.07
C LYS A 30 -16.56 1.82 -27.70
N SER A 31 -16.56 3.06 -27.21
CA SER A 31 -17.74 3.82 -26.82
C SER A 31 -18.62 4.17 -28.02
N THR A 32 -18.03 4.40 -29.21
CA THR A 32 -18.80 4.55 -30.45
C THR A 32 -19.53 3.26 -30.85
N ALA A 33 -19.05 2.10 -30.38
CA ALA A 33 -19.70 0.79 -30.58
C ALA A 33 -20.68 0.39 -29.45
N VAL A 34 -20.66 1.10 -28.30
CA VAL A 34 -21.37 0.72 -27.06
C VAL A 34 -22.59 1.60 -26.76
N ALA A 35 -22.96 2.51 -27.67
CA ALA A 35 -24.15 3.37 -27.53
C ALA A 35 -25.51 2.61 -27.39
N ALA A 36 -25.51 1.27 -27.43
CA ALA A 36 -26.67 0.42 -27.23
C ALA A 36 -26.55 -0.58 -26.05
N ALA A 37 -25.50 -0.54 -25.22
CA ALA A 37 -25.35 -1.49 -24.11
C ALA A 37 -25.89 -0.93 -22.77
N PRO A 38 -26.52 -1.76 -21.91
CA PRO A 38 -27.01 -1.33 -20.61
C PRO A 38 -25.86 -0.84 -19.69
N PRO A 39 -26.16 0.05 -18.72
CA PRO A 39 -25.16 0.51 -17.75
C PRO A 39 -24.59 -0.66 -16.95
N PHE A 40 -23.27 -0.73 -16.83
CA PHE A 40 -22.58 -1.74 -16.03
C PHE A 40 -23.07 -1.71 -14.57
N LEU A 41 -23.46 -2.87 -14.03
CA LEU A 41 -23.83 -3.01 -12.63
C LEU A 41 -22.57 -3.11 -11.74
N PRO A 42 -22.67 -2.82 -10.43
CA PRO A 42 -21.60 -3.13 -9.49
C PRO A 42 -21.18 -4.61 -9.61
N GLY A 43 -19.88 -4.84 -9.81
CA GLY A 43 -19.28 -6.14 -10.02
C GLY A 43 -19.05 -6.54 -11.49
N ASP A 44 -19.57 -5.77 -12.45
CA ASP A 44 -19.41 -6.08 -13.89
C ASP A 44 -18.10 -5.56 -14.48
N VAL A 45 -17.35 -4.78 -13.72
CA VAL A 45 -16.08 -4.15 -14.12
C VAL A 45 -15.06 -4.40 -13.03
N GLN A 46 -13.81 -4.68 -13.38
CA GLN A 46 -12.74 -4.80 -12.37
C GLN A 46 -12.38 -3.44 -11.75
N PRO A 47 -11.78 -3.44 -10.54
CA PRO A 47 -11.17 -2.23 -9.99
C PRO A 47 -10.12 -1.67 -10.94
N ALA A 48 -10.05 -0.35 -11.06
CA ALA A 48 -9.11 0.27 -11.98
C ALA A 48 -7.64 0.00 -11.56
N ARG A 49 -6.81 -0.46 -12.51
CA ARG A 49 -5.37 -0.64 -12.32
C ARG A 49 -4.62 -0.39 -13.61
N PHE A 50 -3.64 0.50 -13.57
CA PHE A 50 -2.83 0.88 -14.74
C PHE A 50 -1.36 1.04 -14.37
N GLY A 51 -0.45 0.45 -15.14
CA GLY A 51 0.98 0.75 -15.02
C GLY A 51 1.29 2.15 -15.57
N VAL A 52 2.18 2.89 -14.91
CA VAL A 52 2.64 4.20 -15.41
C VAL A 52 3.80 3.95 -16.37
N ARG A 53 3.59 4.22 -17.66
CA ARG A 53 4.60 3.93 -18.71
C ARG A 53 5.97 4.58 -18.50
N GLN A 54 6.04 5.67 -17.75
CA GLN A 54 7.28 6.42 -17.50
C GLN A 54 8.04 5.96 -16.25
N ASP A 55 7.41 5.17 -15.38
CA ASP A 55 8.03 4.67 -14.15
C ASP A 55 7.51 3.27 -13.83
N PRO A 56 8.32 2.21 -14.01
CA PRO A 56 7.92 0.84 -13.72
C PRO A 56 7.61 0.60 -12.23
N SER A 57 8.08 1.50 -11.36
CA SER A 57 7.83 1.47 -9.92
C SER A 57 6.61 2.30 -9.51
N SER A 58 5.78 2.75 -10.45
CA SER A 58 4.56 3.50 -10.15
C SER A 58 3.36 3.00 -10.96
N PHE A 59 2.19 3.05 -10.33
CA PHE A 59 0.95 2.61 -10.94
C PHE A 59 -0.23 3.42 -10.42
N VAL A 60 -1.32 3.41 -11.16
CA VAL A 60 -2.57 4.07 -10.77
C VAL A 60 -3.58 3.00 -10.40
N VAL A 61 -4.29 3.23 -9.29
CA VAL A 61 -5.36 2.36 -8.81
C VAL A 61 -6.66 3.13 -8.60
N GLY A 62 -7.77 2.45 -8.82
CA GLY A 62 -9.09 2.90 -8.40
C GLY A 62 -9.30 2.58 -6.92
N VAL A 63 -9.79 3.57 -6.17
CA VAL A 63 -10.28 3.39 -4.81
C VAL A 63 -11.69 3.94 -4.71
N PRO A 64 -12.55 3.42 -3.82
CA PRO A 64 -13.91 3.95 -3.65
C PRO A 64 -13.90 5.48 -3.50
N ALA A 65 -14.67 6.16 -4.35
CA ALA A 65 -14.76 7.61 -4.33
C ALA A 65 -15.53 8.09 -3.09
N ASN A 66 -15.13 9.25 -2.56
CA ASN A 66 -15.83 9.93 -1.49
C ASN A 66 -16.14 11.39 -1.87
N TYR A 67 -16.87 12.08 -0.99
CA TYR A 67 -17.26 13.47 -1.22
C TYR A 67 -16.08 14.43 -1.46
N LEU A 68 -14.94 14.20 -0.79
CA LEU A 68 -13.75 15.04 -0.97
C LEU A 68 -13.12 14.86 -2.35
N ASP A 69 -13.17 13.66 -2.93
CA ASP A 69 -12.66 13.42 -4.29
C ASP A 69 -13.44 14.25 -5.32
N ARG A 70 -14.75 14.40 -5.11
CA ARG A 70 -15.61 15.25 -5.94
C ARG A 70 -15.27 16.73 -5.80
N LEU A 71 -15.02 17.20 -4.58
CA LEU A 71 -14.60 18.59 -4.32
C LEU A 71 -13.21 18.91 -4.86
N SER A 72 -12.32 17.93 -4.86
CA SER A 72 -10.92 18.10 -5.26
C SER A 72 -10.69 17.88 -6.77
N GLU A 73 -11.76 17.83 -7.56
CA GLU A 73 -11.75 17.55 -9.00
C GLU A 73 -10.86 16.36 -9.38
N ARG A 74 -10.89 15.31 -8.55
CA ARG A 74 -10.15 14.08 -8.86
C ARG A 74 -10.78 13.38 -10.04
N PHE A 75 -9.92 12.73 -10.81
CA PHE A 75 -10.41 11.87 -11.87
C PHE A 75 -11.15 10.67 -11.27
N MET A 76 -12.42 10.50 -11.66
CA MET A 76 -13.30 9.43 -11.19
C MET A 76 -13.88 8.64 -12.36
N ARG A 77 -14.16 7.35 -12.14
CA ARG A 77 -14.75 6.44 -13.13
C ARG A 77 -15.53 5.33 -12.42
N ASN A 78 -16.53 4.75 -13.09
CA ASN A 78 -17.20 3.54 -12.60
C ASN A 78 -16.23 2.34 -12.62
N GLY A 79 -16.15 1.64 -11.49
CA GLY A 79 -15.41 0.39 -11.31
C GLY A 79 -16.23 -0.66 -10.56
N ASN A 80 -15.55 -1.63 -9.93
CA ASN A 80 -16.18 -2.86 -9.42
C ASN A 80 -17.23 -2.62 -8.34
N GLY A 81 -17.06 -1.59 -7.50
CA GLY A 81 -17.97 -1.27 -6.41
C GLY A 81 -18.84 -0.03 -6.65
N GLY A 82 -18.87 0.50 -7.86
CA GLY A 82 -19.45 1.82 -8.15
C GLY A 82 -18.38 2.85 -8.50
N LEU A 83 -18.59 4.11 -8.11
CA LEU A 83 -17.68 5.20 -8.49
C LEU A 83 -16.33 5.08 -7.75
N GLU A 84 -15.24 5.04 -8.51
CA GLU A 84 -13.87 4.99 -8.03
C GLU A 84 -13.14 6.30 -8.35
N ALA A 85 -12.31 6.79 -7.43
CA ALA A 85 -11.36 7.87 -7.64
C ALA A 85 -9.97 7.27 -7.94
N LEU A 86 -9.32 7.76 -8.99
CA LEU A 86 -7.97 7.29 -9.34
C LEU A 86 -6.92 7.92 -8.41
N THR A 87 -6.05 7.06 -7.89
CA THR A 87 -4.96 7.44 -6.98
C THR A 87 -3.63 6.92 -7.53
N PHE A 88 -2.62 7.77 -7.50
CA PHE A 88 -1.25 7.40 -7.85
C PHE A 88 -0.62 6.65 -6.68
N VAL A 89 0.06 5.55 -6.98
CA VAL A 89 0.75 4.71 -6.00
C VAL A 89 2.16 4.45 -6.47
N GLU A 90 3.10 4.86 -5.62
CA GLU A 90 4.51 4.53 -5.76
C GLU A 90 4.74 3.16 -5.12
N ALA A 91 5.18 2.19 -5.92
CA ALA A 91 5.59 0.86 -5.48
C ALA A 91 6.94 0.90 -4.79
N ILE A 92 7.09 0.03 -3.78
CA ILE A 92 8.37 -0.27 -3.15
C ILE A 92 9.27 -0.97 -4.18
N SER A 93 10.42 -0.37 -4.47
CA SER A 93 11.45 -0.90 -5.38
C SER A 93 12.40 -1.88 -4.69
N ASP A 94 13.24 -2.55 -5.47
CA ASP A 94 14.27 -3.45 -4.92
C ASP A 94 15.32 -2.70 -4.10
N GLU A 95 15.63 -1.46 -4.46
CA GLU A 95 16.50 -0.57 -3.67
C GLU A 95 15.84 -0.25 -2.32
N ASP A 96 14.52 0.03 -2.30
CA ASP A 96 13.76 0.28 -1.07
C ASP A 96 13.75 -0.93 -0.14
N ILE A 97 13.58 -2.14 -0.70
CA ILE A 97 13.62 -3.39 0.06
C ILE A 97 15.00 -3.61 0.68
N GLN A 98 16.06 -3.31 -0.07
CA GLN A 98 17.43 -3.46 0.41
C GLN A 98 17.72 -2.49 1.57
N ASP A 99 17.32 -1.23 1.45
CA ASP A 99 17.47 -0.23 2.51
C ASP A 99 16.72 -0.62 3.78
N LEU A 100 15.49 -1.11 3.64
CA LEU A 100 14.70 -1.60 4.77
C LEU A 100 15.35 -2.82 5.43
N SER A 101 15.92 -3.75 4.64
CA SER A 101 16.65 -4.90 5.19
C SER A 101 17.87 -4.45 6.01
N GLU A 102 18.59 -3.44 5.54
CA GLU A 102 19.73 -2.85 6.28
C GLU A 102 19.28 -2.14 7.56
N MET A 103 18.16 -1.41 7.52
CA MET A 103 17.60 -0.70 8.67
C MET A 103 17.12 -1.67 9.75
N THR A 104 16.45 -2.75 9.36
CA THR A 104 15.93 -3.76 10.29
C THR A 104 17.01 -4.69 10.84
N GLY A 105 18.23 -4.67 10.29
CA GLY A 105 19.28 -5.62 10.63
C GLY A 105 18.88 -7.08 10.33
N SER A 106 17.88 -7.28 9.47
CA SER A 106 17.36 -8.62 9.16
C SER A 106 18.36 -9.36 8.27
N ARG A 107 18.71 -10.59 8.66
CA ARG A 107 19.48 -11.53 7.82
C ARG A 107 18.59 -12.24 6.79
N LEU A 108 17.28 -12.16 6.96
CA LEU A 108 16.27 -12.77 6.09
C LEU A 108 15.61 -11.70 5.22
N SER A 109 15.16 -12.10 4.03
CA SER A 109 14.42 -11.20 3.14
C SER A 109 13.13 -10.73 3.79
N ILE A 110 12.97 -9.42 3.93
CA ILE A 110 11.76 -8.79 4.47
C ILE A 110 10.59 -8.77 3.47
N ARG A 111 10.83 -9.22 2.22
CA ARG A 111 9.82 -9.21 1.15
C ARG A 111 8.48 -9.84 1.54
N PRO A 112 8.42 -10.98 2.27
CA PRO A 112 7.15 -11.59 2.66
C PRO A 112 6.29 -10.73 3.58
N GLU A 113 6.90 -9.79 4.31
CA GLU A 113 6.19 -8.87 5.20
C GLU A 113 5.67 -7.63 4.48
N LEU A 114 6.09 -7.40 3.23
CA LEU A 114 5.75 -6.21 2.46
C LEU A 114 4.56 -6.45 1.53
N LEU A 115 3.65 -5.48 1.51
CA LEU A 115 2.55 -5.43 0.54
C LEU A 115 3.10 -4.98 -0.82
N LEU A 116 3.50 -5.96 -1.63
CA LEU A 116 4.01 -5.73 -2.99
C LEU A 116 2.87 -5.77 -4.03
N PRO A 117 2.89 -4.90 -5.05
CA PRO A 117 1.94 -4.98 -6.15
C PRO A 117 2.07 -6.31 -6.90
N ARG A 118 0.94 -6.88 -7.36
CA ARG A 118 0.95 -8.04 -8.27
C ARG A 118 1.69 -7.70 -9.57
N SER A 119 2.23 -8.66 -10.32
CA SER A 119 2.87 -8.35 -11.60
C SER A 119 1.88 -7.66 -12.56
N ALA A 120 2.39 -6.81 -13.46
CA ALA A 120 1.55 -6.16 -14.47
C ALA A 120 0.99 -7.17 -15.49
N ASP A 121 1.64 -8.32 -15.65
CA ASP A 121 1.28 -9.38 -16.60
C ASP A 121 0.12 -10.26 -16.10
N THR A 122 -0.25 -10.16 -14.82
CA THR A 122 -1.45 -10.83 -14.28
C THR A 122 -2.67 -9.94 -14.48
N SER A 123 -3.12 -9.84 -15.73
CA SER A 123 -4.46 -9.32 -16.04
C SER A 123 -5.49 -10.37 -15.64
N THR A 124 -5.99 -10.30 -14.41
CA THR A 124 -7.10 -11.14 -13.94
C THR A 124 -8.36 -10.81 -14.75
N THR A 125 -9.20 -11.80 -15.08
CA THR A 125 -10.52 -11.55 -15.71
C THR A 125 -11.55 -11.14 -14.64
N VAL A 126 -12.70 -10.57 -15.04
CA VAL A 126 -13.73 -10.15 -14.07
C VAL A 126 -14.25 -11.36 -13.27
N VAL A 127 -14.36 -12.51 -13.93
CA VAL A 127 -14.79 -13.78 -13.33
C VAL A 127 -13.75 -14.26 -12.31
N GLU A 128 -12.47 -14.36 -12.70
CA GLU A 128 -11.40 -14.76 -11.79
C GLU A 128 -11.28 -13.84 -10.56
N PHE A 129 -11.50 -12.53 -10.75
CA PHE A 129 -11.48 -11.57 -9.65
C PHE A 129 -12.66 -11.81 -8.68
N ARG A 130 -13.84 -12.12 -9.21
CA ARG A 130 -15.02 -12.47 -8.40
C ARG A 130 -14.81 -13.77 -7.65
N ASP A 131 -14.33 -14.81 -8.33
CA ASP A 131 -14.03 -16.11 -7.71
C ASP A 131 -12.98 -15.96 -6.60
N LEU A 132 -12.00 -15.07 -6.79
CA LEU A 132 -11.03 -14.73 -5.75
C LEU A 132 -11.71 -14.09 -4.53
N LEU A 133 -12.60 -13.11 -4.72
CA LEU A 133 -13.35 -12.49 -3.61
C LEU A 133 -14.25 -13.49 -2.89
N ASP A 134 -14.82 -14.44 -3.63
CA ASP A 134 -15.65 -15.50 -3.09
C ASP A 134 -14.84 -16.65 -2.49
N SER A 135 -13.53 -16.70 -2.69
CA SER A 135 -12.68 -17.75 -2.12
C SER A 135 -12.65 -17.71 -0.59
N LEU A 136 -12.62 -18.89 0.03
CA LEU A 136 -12.55 -19.01 1.49
C LEU A 136 -11.29 -18.33 2.07
N GLY A 137 -10.17 -18.39 1.34
CA GLY A 137 -8.93 -17.74 1.73
C GLY A 137 -9.08 -16.21 1.79
N ALA A 138 -9.58 -15.60 0.72
CA ALA A 138 -9.80 -14.15 0.69
C ALA A 138 -10.78 -13.70 1.77
N ARG A 139 -11.87 -14.44 1.99
CA ARG A 139 -12.84 -14.12 3.06
C ARG A 139 -12.20 -14.15 4.44
N ARG A 140 -11.33 -15.11 4.73
CA ARG A 140 -10.63 -15.20 6.03
C ARG A 140 -9.68 -14.02 6.23
N GLU A 141 -8.86 -13.71 5.24
CA GLU A 141 -7.94 -12.57 5.28
C GLU A 141 -8.69 -11.24 5.45
N LEU A 142 -9.75 -11.03 4.67
CA LEU A 142 -10.59 -9.83 4.78
C LEU A 142 -11.30 -9.75 6.13
N ALA A 143 -11.82 -10.86 6.66
CA ALA A 143 -12.47 -10.89 7.97
C ALA A 143 -11.50 -10.48 9.08
N SER A 144 -10.26 -11.00 9.06
CA SER A 144 -9.23 -10.61 10.02
C SER A 144 -8.88 -9.12 9.94
N LEU A 145 -8.79 -8.55 8.73
CA LEU A 145 -8.55 -7.11 8.57
C LEU A 145 -9.74 -6.27 9.07
N LEU A 146 -10.96 -6.62 8.67
CA LEU A 146 -12.17 -5.86 8.97
C LEU A 146 -12.61 -5.97 10.44
N GLN A 147 -12.14 -6.99 11.17
CA GLN A 147 -12.32 -7.08 12.61
C GLN A 147 -11.57 -5.97 13.37
N HIS A 148 -10.45 -5.50 12.82
CA HIS A 148 -9.58 -4.52 13.47
C HIS A 148 -9.60 -3.14 12.81
N TYR A 149 -9.90 -3.06 11.52
CA TYR A 149 -9.86 -1.81 10.76
C TYR A 149 -11.21 -1.52 10.07
N PRO A 150 -11.69 -0.26 10.13
CA PRO A 150 -12.89 0.15 9.42
C PRO A 150 -12.69 0.07 7.90
N VAL A 151 -13.74 -0.33 7.19
CA VAL A 151 -13.73 -0.44 5.72
C VAL A 151 -13.64 0.93 5.03
N GLU A 152 -14.07 1.99 5.71
CA GLU A 152 -14.11 3.36 5.20
C GLU A 152 -12.71 3.84 4.85
N GLY A 153 -12.47 3.96 3.54
CA GLY A 153 -11.19 4.39 2.98
C GLY A 153 -10.05 3.40 3.22
N LEU A 154 -10.32 2.15 3.57
CA LEU A 154 -9.29 1.13 3.84
C LEU A 154 -8.32 0.99 2.66
N ALA A 155 -8.84 0.77 1.45
CA ALA A 155 -8.03 0.66 0.23
C ALA A 155 -7.11 1.88 0.05
N ARG A 156 -7.66 3.08 0.23
CA ARG A 156 -6.91 4.34 0.12
C ARG A 156 -5.80 4.43 1.17
N LYS A 157 -6.07 4.05 2.42
CA LYS A 157 -5.07 4.04 3.51
C LYS A 157 -3.96 3.05 3.19
N VAL A 158 -4.29 1.84 2.77
CA VAL A 158 -3.32 0.79 2.40
C VAL A 158 -2.39 1.27 1.29
N PHE A 159 -2.93 1.75 0.17
CA PHE A 159 -2.10 2.26 -0.92
C PHE A 159 -1.25 3.47 -0.51
N LYS A 160 -1.79 4.36 0.34
CA LYS A 160 -1.04 5.52 0.85
C LYS A 160 0.12 5.11 1.76
N LEU A 161 -0.01 4.04 2.54
CA LEU A 161 1.07 3.55 3.41
C LEU A 161 2.30 3.13 2.59
N SER A 162 2.12 2.41 1.49
CA SER A 162 3.22 2.02 0.60
C SER A 162 3.96 3.25 0.04
N SER A 163 3.22 4.25 -0.45
CA SER A 163 3.84 5.47 -0.99
C SER A 163 4.49 6.34 0.09
N LEU A 164 3.91 6.41 1.30
CA LEU A 164 4.54 7.10 2.43
C LEU A 164 5.86 6.44 2.83
N LEU A 165 5.90 5.11 2.85
CA LEU A 165 7.11 4.36 3.16
C LEU A 165 8.21 4.65 2.14
N LYS A 166 7.91 4.58 0.83
CA LYS A 166 8.85 4.90 -0.23
C LYS A 166 9.41 6.32 -0.11
N ARG A 167 8.54 7.32 0.05
CA ARG A 167 8.99 8.73 0.20
C ARG A 167 9.88 8.93 1.41
N THR A 168 9.59 8.24 2.52
CA THR A 168 10.44 8.30 3.72
C THR A 168 11.82 7.70 3.44
N LEU A 169 11.90 6.61 2.69
CA LEU A 169 13.17 6.00 2.27
C LEU A 169 13.94 6.91 1.30
N GLU A 170 13.27 7.55 0.36
CA GLU A 170 13.89 8.51 -0.56
C GLU A 170 14.45 9.72 0.19
N GLN A 171 13.70 10.27 1.15
CA GLN A 171 14.17 11.34 2.03
C GLN A 171 15.39 10.90 2.85
N LEU A 172 15.39 9.65 3.35
CA LEU A 172 16.52 9.10 4.07
C LEU A 172 17.76 8.96 3.15
N ARG A 173 17.59 8.50 1.91
CA ARG A 173 18.68 8.43 0.93
C ARG A 173 19.23 9.82 0.63
N GLU A 174 18.35 10.79 0.43
CA GLU A 174 18.76 12.15 0.12
C GLU A 174 19.52 12.78 1.29
N ALA A 175 19.04 12.61 2.52
CA ALA A 175 19.77 13.01 3.72
C ALA A 175 21.14 12.34 3.80
N LYS A 176 21.25 11.03 3.53
CA LYS A 176 22.53 10.30 3.48
C LYS A 176 23.46 10.84 2.36
N ARG A 177 22.93 11.21 1.19
CA ARG A 177 23.72 11.77 0.08
C ARG A 177 24.26 13.15 0.41
N GLN A 178 23.41 14.03 0.93
CA GLN A 178 23.79 15.37 1.38
C GLN A 178 24.86 15.32 2.47
N LEU A 179 24.73 14.36 3.39
CA LEU A 179 25.73 14.08 4.43
C LEU A 179 27.11 13.72 3.84
N ARG A 180 27.13 12.96 2.74
CA ARG A 180 28.36 12.55 2.05
C ARG A 180 28.94 13.65 1.16
N SER A 181 28.10 14.50 0.56
CA SER A 181 28.54 15.58 -0.32
C SER A 181 28.94 16.85 0.43
N ASN A 182 28.32 17.14 1.58
CA ASN A 182 28.59 18.32 2.41
C ASN A 182 29.73 18.06 3.39
N GLY A 183 30.83 17.45 2.94
CA GLY A 183 31.99 17.09 3.76
C GLY A 183 32.74 18.23 4.45
N SER A 184 32.14 19.41 4.68
CA SER A 184 32.82 20.54 5.33
C SER A 184 31.97 21.67 5.92
N ARG A 185 30.62 21.74 5.83
CA ARG A 185 29.93 23.04 6.10
C ARG A 185 28.98 23.20 7.29
N ASP A 186 28.55 22.13 7.98
CA ASP A 186 28.07 22.28 9.36
C ASP A 186 28.08 20.95 10.10
N GLY A 187 29.16 20.69 10.86
CA GLY A 187 29.34 19.42 11.57
C GLY A 187 28.27 19.16 12.64
N ALA A 188 27.62 20.21 13.15
CA ALA A 188 26.55 20.11 14.13
C ALA A 188 25.24 19.59 13.49
N GLU A 189 24.84 20.13 12.34
CA GLU A 189 23.66 19.66 11.59
C GLU A 189 23.85 18.23 11.09
N LEU A 190 25.10 17.88 10.71
CA LEU A 190 25.50 16.53 10.33
C LEU A 190 25.28 15.50 11.46
N LEU A 191 25.72 15.85 12.67
CA LEU A 191 25.56 15.02 13.87
C LEU A 191 24.09 14.92 14.29
N GLU A 192 23.33 16.01 14.18
CA GLU A 192 21.89 16.01 14.44
C GLU A 192 21.15 15.06 13.48
N LYS A 193 21.44 15.12 12.18
CA LYS A 193 20.81 14.23 11.19
C LYS A 193 21.22 12.76 11.38
N LEU A 194 22.49 12.50 11.70
CA LEU A 194 22.96 11.13 12.01
C LEU A 194 22.32 10.58 13.28
N THR A 195 22.17 11.40 14.32
CA THR A 195 21.50 11.00 15.55
C THR A 195 20.01 10.78 15.31
N GLU A 196 19.34 11.61 14.50
CA GLU A 196 17.94 11.41 14.09
C GLU A 196 17.75 10.08 13.35
N ILE A 197 18.61 9.77 12.38
CA ILE A 197 18.60 8.48 11.64
C ILE A 197 18.89 7.31 12.58
N SER A 198 19.87 7.43 13.47
CA SER A 198 20.20 6.40 14.45
C SER A 198 19.03 6.16 15.41
N ASN A 199 18.37 7.22 15.87
CA ASN A 199 17.20 7.13 16.74
C ASN A 199 16.02 6.49 16.04
N MET A 200 15.75 6.85 14.77
CA MET A 200 14.72 6.19 13.95
C MET A 200 15.02 4.70 13.75
N LYS A 201 16.27 4.35 13.43
CA LYS A 201 16.71 2.96 13.25
C LYS A 201 16.53 2.15 14.53
N THR A 202 16.96 2.71 15.66
CA THR A 202 16.86 2.08 16.98
C THR A 202 15.41 1.94 17.41
N GLY A 203 14.58 2.98 17.21
CA GLY A 203 13.16 2.97 17.52
C GLY A 203 12.40 1.91 16.70
N PHE A 204 12.69 1.79 15.41
CA PHE A 204 12.09 0.75 14.57
C PHE A 204 12.53 -0.65 15.02
N ALA A 205 13.80 -0.86 15.32
CA ALA A 205 14.32 -2.15 15.81
C ALA A 205 13.69 -2.55 17.16
N LEU A 206 13.58 -1.61 18.10
CA LEU A 206 12.94 -1.81 19.39
C LEU A 206 11.46 -2.15 19.24
N LEU A 207 10.73 -1.43 18.38
CA LEU A 207 9.32 -1.71 18.10
C LEU A 207 9.16 -3.10 17.48
N SER A 208 10.00 -3.46 16.52
CA SER A 208 10.00 -4.79 15.90
C SER A 208 10.26 -5.89 16.93
N GLN A 209 11.23 -5.69 17.81
CA GLN A 209 11.58 -6.63 18.87
C GLN A 209 10.44 -6.76 19.90
N HIS A 210 9.87 -5.65 20.35
CA HIS A 210 8.73 -5.64 21.27
C HIS A 210 7.55 -6.45 20.73
N TRP A 211 7.18 -6.25 19.46
CA TRP A 211 6.09 -7.02 18.86
C TRP A 211 6.43 -8.51 18.70
N LYS A 212 7.69 -8.87 18.40
CA LYS A 212 8.13 -10.26 18.38
C LYS A 212 7.99 -10.92 19.76
N GLU A 213 8.41 -10.23 20.82
CA GLU A 213 8.32 -10.73 22.19
C GLU A 213 6.87 -10.83 22.68
N ALA A 214 6.06 -9.81 22.40
CA ALA A 214 4.63 -9.83 22.69
C ALA A 214 3.95 -11.01 22.00
N PHE A 215 4.26 -11.25 20.71
CA PHE A 215 3.73 -12.39 19.96
C PHE A 215 4.13 -13.74 20.56
N ILE A 216 5.41 -13.92 20.91
CA ILE A 216 5.90 -15.17 21.55
C ILE A 216 5.18 -15.40 22.89
N THR A 217 4.99 -14.33 23.66
CA THR A 217 4.33 -14.39 24.97
C THR A 217 2.86 -14.77 24.84
N SER A 218 2.12 -14.12 23.94
CA SER A 218 0.72 -14.45 23.67
C SER A 218 0.57 -15.86 23.13
N LYS A 219 1.49 -16.33 22.28
CA LYS A 219 1.49 -17.71 21.79
C LYS A 219 1.68 -18.71 22.93
N ARG A 220 2.66 -18.48 23.82
CA ARG A 220 2.90 -19.34 24.99
C ARG A 220 1.70 -19.38 25.92
N GLN A 221 1.06 -18.24 26.15
CA GLN A 221 -0.16 -18.16 26.95
C GLN A 221 -1.28 -19.01 26.34
N ARG A 222 -1.51 -18.89 25.03
CA ARG A 222 -2.52 -19.70 24.32
C ARG A 222 -2.21 -21.20 24.38
N ASP A 223 -0.95 -21.59 24.19
CA ASP A 223 -0.53 -23.00 24.26
C ASP A 223 -0.72 -23.57 25.67
N GLN A 224 -0.50 -22.74 26.70
CA GLN A 224 -0.76 -23.09 28.09
C GLN A 224 -2.27 -23.28 28.36
N GLU A 225 -3.11 -22.34 27.91
CA GLU A 225 -4.57 -22.43 28.04
C GLU A 225 -5.11 -23.71 27.38
N ILE A 226 -4.61 -24.07 26.19
CA ILE A 226 -4.99 -25.31 25.50
C ILE A 226 -4.59 -26.55 26.33
N THR A 227 -3.40 -26.53 26.93
CA THR A 227 -2.89 -27.65 27.75
C THR A 227 -3.71 -27.81 29.03
N ASP A 228 -4.08 -26.70 29.68
CA ASP A 228 -4.87 -26.71 30.90
C ASP A 228 -6.30 -27.18 30.63
N HIS A 229 -6.94 -26.70 29.55
CA HIS A 229 -8.23 -27.22 29.11
C HIS A 229 -8.19 -28.73 28.80
N ALA A 230 -7.14 -29.22 28.13
CA ALA A 230 -6.99 -30.65 27.86
C ALA A 230 -6.81 -31.49 29.14
N ARG A 231 -6.18 -30.93 30.17
CA ARG A 231 -6.02 -31.57 31.48
C ARG A 231 -7.34 -31.60 32.27
N ASP A 232 -8.11 -30.52 32.21
CA ASP A 232 -9.40 -30.41 32.89
C ASP A 232 -10.44 -31.35 32.26
N PHE A 233 -10.45 -31.48 30.93
CA PHE A 233 -11.27 -32.49 30.23
C PHE A 233 -10.94 -33.92 30.65
N LYS A 234 -9.66 -34.25 30.89
CA LYS A 234 -9.25 -35.58 31.37
C LYS A 234 -9.57 -35.84 32.85
N ARG A 235 -9.82 -34.80 33.64
CA ARG A 235 -10.22 -34.91 35.06
C ARG A 235 -11.72 -34.97 35.24
N ALA A 236 -12.50 -34.54 34.25
CA ALA A 236 -13.95 -34.54 34.24
C ALA A 236 -14.58 -35.79 33.61
N ALA A 237 -13.76 -36.71 33.07
CA ALA A 237 -14.15 -38.01 32.52
C ALA A 237 -13.72 -39.14 33.48
#